data_AF-A0A845WCV3-F1
#
_entry.id   AF-A0A845WCV3-F1
#
_cell.length_a   1.000
_cell.length_b   1.000
_cell.length_c   1.000
_cell.angle_alpha   90.00
_cell.angle_beta   90.00
_cell.angle_gamma   90.00
#
_symmetry.space_group_name_H-M   'P 1'
#
loop_
_entity.id
_entity.type
_entity.pdbx_description
1 polymer ?
#
loop_
_entity_poly.entity_id
_entity_poly.type
_entity_poly.pdbx_seq_one_letter_code
_entity_poly.pdbx_strand_id
1 'polypeptide(L)'
;MIDEVLKISDQQAISTCHQLVNDEGLLVGGSSGLNVFAAQFIANRSDQKHVVVTVLCDSGMKYLSKIYNKEFLSVNGLHHIES
;
A
#
# COMPACT_ATOMS: atom_id res chain seq x y z
N MET A 1 -2.58 -9.73 -21.42
CA MET A 1 -1.80 -8.58 -21.93
C MET A 1 -1.52 -7.64 -20.76
N ILE A 2 -0.41 -6.90 -20.81
CA ILE A 2 0.00 -5.89 -19.83
C ILE A 2 0.43 -4.65 -20.62
N ASP A 3 -0.10 -3.48 -20.24
CA ASP A 3 0.15 -2.22 -20.95
C ASP A 3 1.25 -1.36 -20.30
N GLU A 4 1.40 -1.46 -18.97
CA GLU A 4 2.38 -0.70 -18.20
C GLU A 4 2.86 -1.50 -16.98
N VAL A 5 4.08 -1.24 -16.53
CA VAL A 5 4.66 -1.79 -15.29
C VAL A 5 5.12 -0.64 -14.41
N LEU A 6 4.55 -0.55 -13.20
CA LEU A 6 4.95 0.41 -12.18
C LEU A 6 5.86 -0.29 -11.15
N LYS A 7 7.00 0.34 -10.85
CA LYS A 7 7.87 -0.09 -9.75
C LYS A 7 7.53 0.75 -8.52
N ILE A 8 7.14 0.08 -7.45
CA ILE A 8 6.74 0.70 -6.18
C ILE A 8 7.68 0.18 -5.10
N SER A 9 8.14 1.06 -4.23
CA SER A 9 9.03 0.68 -3.14
C SER A 9 8.26 0.04 -1.98
N ASP A 10 8.94 -0.80 -1.20
CA ASP A 10 8.38 -1.37 0.03
C ASP A 10 7.90 -0.28 0.99
N GLN A 11 8.63 0.84 1.07
CA GLN A 11 8.28 2.01 1.87
C GLN A 11 6.92 2.61 1.46
N GLN A 12 6.66 2.75 0.16
CA GLN A 12 5.38 3.23 -0.36
C GLN A 12 4.24 2.24 -0.06
N ALA A 13 4.47 0.95 -0.31
CA ALA A 13 3.48 -0.10 -0.07
C ALA A 13 3.12 -0.20 1.43
N ILE A 14 4.11 -0.18 2.32
CA ILE A 14 3.92 -0.24 3.77
C ILE A 14 3.18 1.01 4.26
N SER A 15 3.60 2.21 3.84
CA SER A 15 2.91 3.45 4.23
C SER A 15 1.43 3.40 3.82
N THR A 16 1.14 2.88 2.63
CA THR A 16 -0.23 2.72 2.15
C THR A 16 -1.01 1.68 2.95
N CYS A 17 -0.39 0.58 3.40
CA CYS A 17 -1.03 -0.36 4.32
C CYS A 17 -1.45 0.30 5.64
N HIS A 18 -0.58 1.16 6.20
CA HIS A 18 -0.86 1.90 7.42
C HIS A 18 -1.96 2.96 7.23
N GLN A 19 -1.99 3.64 6.08
CA GLN A 19 -3.09 4.56 5.73
C GLN A 19 -4.42 3.82 5.61
N LEU A 20 -4.45 2.68 4.91
CA LEU A 20 -5.67 1.88 4.73
C LEU A 20 -6.27 1.40 6.05
N VAL A 21 -5.45 1.02 7.04
CA VAL A 21 -5.98 0.62 8.34
C VAL A 21 -6.47 1.82 9.16
N ASN A 22 -5.80 2.98 9.07
CA ASN A 22 -6.15 4.17 9.83
C ASN A 22 -7.38 4.89 9.28
N ASP A 23 -7.46 5.04 7.96
CA ASP A 23 -8.45 5.88 7.29
C ASP A 23 -9.69 5.06 6.89
N GLU A 24 -9.51 3.79 6.50
CA GLU A 24 -10.57 2.94 5.93
C GLU A 24 -10.87 1.70 6.79
N GLY A 25 -10.12 1.44 7.86
CA GLY A 25 -10.27 0.24 8.69
C GLY A 25 -9.86 -1.07 7.99
N LEU A 26 -9.10 -0.99 6.91
CA LEU A 26 -8.69 -2.13 6.09
C LEU A 26 -7.31 -2.66 6.48
N LEU A 27 -7.28 -3.72 7.27
CA LEU A 27 -6.05 -4.42 7.64
C LEU A 27 -5.62 -5.41 6.54
N VAL A 28 -4.63 -5.04 5.71
CA VAL A 28 -4.26 -5.77 4.49
C VAL A 28 -2.77 -6.15 4.41
N GLY A 29 -2.42 -7.08 3.52
CA GLY A 29 -1.03 -7.43 3.22
C GLY A 29 -0.30 -6.41 2.32
N GLY A 30 1.02 -6.56 2.21
CA GLY A 30 1.88 -5.61 1.48
C GLY A 30 1.54 -5.45 0.00
N SER A 31 1.16 -6.53 -0.68
CA SER A 31 0.73 -6.47 -2.09
C SER A 31 -0.53 -5.63 -2.27
N SER A 32 -1.46 -5.65 -1.31
CA SER A 32 -2.64 -4.80 -1.31
C SER A 32 -2.27 -3.33 -1.16
N GLY A 33 -1.35 -3.00 -0.25
CA GLY A 33 -0.82 -1.63 -0.12
C GLY A 33 -0.15 -1.14 -1.39
N LEU A 34 0.66 -1.98 -2.04
CA LEU A 34 1.26 -1.68 -3.35
C LEU A 34 0.19 -1.41 -4.42
N ASN A 35 -0.83 -2.26 -4.48
CA ASN A 35 -1.92 -2.18 -5.44
C ASN A 35 -2.77 -0.91 -5.26
N VAL A 36 -3.01 -0.47 -4.03
CA VAL A 36 -3.74 0.77 -3.74
C VAL A 36 -2.88 1.99 -4.06
N PHE A 37 -1.58 1.97 -3.71
CA PHE A 37 -0.66 3.04 -4.08
C PHE A 37 -0.62 3.23 -5.59
N ALA A 38 -0.50 2.14 -6.35
CA ALA A 38 -0.54 2.15 -7.81
C ALA A 38 -1.84 2.77 -8.33
N ALA A 39 -2.98 2.36 -7.77
CA ALA A 39 -4.29 2.85 -8.17
C ALA A 39 -4.44 4.35 -7.92
N GLN A 40 -4.02 4.84 -6.75
CA GLN A 40 -3.99 6.27 -6.43
C GLN A 40 -3.05 7.04 -7.36
N PHE A 41 -1.85 6.51 -7.63
CA PHE A 41 -0.92 7.12 -8.56
C PHE A 41 -1.54 7.25 -9.96
N ILE A 42 -2.15 6.19 -10.49
CA ILE A 42 -2.82 6.19 -11.80
C ILE A 42 -4.00 7.15 -11.83
N ALA A 43 -4.85 7.14 -10.80
CA ALA A 43 -6.01 8.04 -10.71
C ALA A 43 -5.59 9.52 -10.73
N ASN A 44 -4.42 9.85 -10.17
CA ASN A 44 -3.90 11.22 -10.11
C ASN A 44 -3.04 11.63 -11.33
N ARG A 45 -2.83 10.75 -12.33
CA ARG A 45 -2.04 11.10 -13.54
C ARG A 45 -2.79 11.95 -14.56
N SER A 46 -4.12 12.07 -14.44
CA SER A 46 -4.96 12.77 -15.40
C SER A 46 -5.97 13.65 -14.68
N ASP A 47 -6.25 14.83 -15.23
CA ASP A 47 -7.30 15.72 -14.74
C ASP A 47 -8.72 15.22 -15.07
N GLN A 48 -8.83 14.17 -15.89
CA GLN A 48 -10.10 13.52 -16.19
C GLN A 48 -10.50 12.56 -15.06
N LYS A 49 -11.78 12.53 -14.73
CA LYS A 49 -12.32 11.58 -13.76
C LYS A 49 -12.31 10.18 -14.36
N HIS A 50 -11.54 9.28 -13.76
CA HIS A 50 -11.48 7.85 -14.11
C HIS A 50 -11.85 6.98 -12.92
N VAL A 51 -12.39 5.80 -13.19
CA VAL A 51 -12.58 4.76 -12.19
C VAL A 51 -11.41 3.79 -12.28
N VAL A 52 -10.66 3.65 -11.20
CA VAL A 52 -9.56 2.69 -11.08
C VAL A 52 -9.98 1.57 -10.14
N VAL A 53 -9.85 0.33 -10.59
CA VAL A 53 -10.14 -0.86 -9.79
C VAL A 53 -8.83 -1.58 -9.48
N THR A 54 -8.68 -2.04 -8.25
CA THR A 54 -7.51 -2.80 -7.80
C THR A 54 -7.93 -3.92 -6.85
N VAL A 55 -7.00 -4.85 -6.55
CA VAL A 55 -7.28 -6.05 -5.75
C VAL A 55 -6.56 -5.96 -4.41
N LEU A 56 -7.29 -6.23 -3.32
CA LEU A 56 -6.70 -6.47 -2.00
C LEU A 56 -6.47 -7.97 -1.85
N CYS A 57 -5.20 -8.38 -1.96
CA CYS A 57 -4.80 -9.78 -2.13
C CYS A 57 -5.05 -10.65 -0.90
N ASP A 58 -4.75 -10.13 0.29
CA ASP A 58 -5.00 -10.82 1.55
C ASP A 58 -5.05 -9.88 2.77
N SER A 59 -5.40 -10.47 3.92
CA SER A 59 -5.47 -9.78 5.22
C SER A 59 -4.09 -9.52 5.82
N GLY A 60 -3.96 -8.36 6.47
CA GLY A 60 -2.77 -7.95 7.21
C GLY A 60 -2.46 -8.79 8.45
N MET A 61 -3.38 -9.66 8.89
CA MET A 61 -3.20 -10.53 10.05
C MET A 61 -1.93 -11.39 9.98
N LYS A 62 -1.54 -11.83 8.78
CA LYS A 62 -0.31 -12.62 8.57
C LYS A 62 0.98 -11.81 8.72
N TYR A 63 0.87 -10.48 8.73
CA TYR A 63 1.99 -9.54 8.67
C TYR A 63 2.11 -8.69 9.93
N LEU A 64 1.42 -9.06 11.02
CA LEU A 64 1.47 -8.34 12.30
C LEU A 64 2.89 -8.27 12.87
N SER A 65 3.72 -9.30 12.67
CA SER A 65 5.12 -9.34 13.10
C SER A 65 6.09 -8.65 12.11
N LYS A 66 5.58 -8.11 11.00
CA LYS A 66 6.38 -7.46 9.95
C LYS A 66 5.85 -6.06 9.65
N ILE A 67 4.95 -5.95 8.67
CA ILE A 67 4.39 -4.68 8.16
C ILE A 67 3.83 -3.81 9.29
N TYR A 68 3.22 -4.43 10.30
CA TYR A 68 2.58 -3.74 11.43
C TYR A 68 3.40 -3.79 12.73
N ASN A 69 4.68 -4.18 12.66
CA ASN A 69 5.58 -4.22 13.80
C ASN A 69 6.62 -3.09 13.70
N LYS A 70 6.56 -2.13 14.63
CA LYS A 70 7.45 -0.96 14.64
C LYS A 70 8.95 -1.31 14.72
N GLU A 71 9.30 -2.34 15.50
CA GLU A 71 10.69 -2.78 15.65
C GLU A 71 11.22 -3.40 14.35
N PHE A 72 10.43 -4.28 13.71
CA PHE A 72 10.76 -4.85 12.41
C PHE A 72 10.98 -3.74 11.38
N LEU A 73 10.07 -2.77 11.30
CA LEU A 73 10.21 -1.66 10.36
C LEU A 73 11.50 -0.87 10.62
N SER A 74 11.77 -0.48 11.87
CA SER A 74 12.97 0.28 12.24
C SER A 74 14.26 -0.44 11.88
N VAL A 75 14.38 -1.76 12.15
CA VAL A 75 15.58 -2.54 11.84
C VAL A 75 15.82 -2.66 10.34
N ASN A 76 14.76 -2.59 9.53
CA ASN A 76 14.83 -2.68 8.07
C ASN A 76 14.88 -1.29 7.39
N GLY A 77 15.01 -0.20 8.14
CA GLY A 77 15.02 1.17 7.58
C GLY A 77 13.69 1.56 6.93
N LEU A 78 12.59 0.94 7.39
CA LEU A 78 11.23 1.21 6.95
C LEU A 78 10.49 1.97 8.04
N HIS A 79 9.56 2.82 7.63
CA HIS A 79 8.76 3.62 8.55
C HIS A 79 7.32 3.66 8.06
N HIS A 80 6.35 3.92 8.94
CA HIS A 80 5.07 4.43 8.46
C HIS A 80 5.15 5.95 8.50
N ILE A 81 4.76 6.61 7.41
CA ILE A 81 4.70 8.08 7.39
C ILE A 81 3.46 8.47 8.20
N GLU A 82 3.67 8.99 9.41
CA GLU A 82 2.60 9.66 10.16
C GLU A 82 2.30 10.99 9.46
N SER A 83 1.04 11.17 9.08
CA SER A 83 0.51 12.42 8.51
C SER A 83 0.59 13.57 9.52
#